data_AF-A0A0X8CM28-F1
#
_entry.id   AF-A0A0X8CM28-F1
#
_cell.length_a   1.000
_cell.length_b   1.000
_cell.length_c   1.000
_cell.angle_alpha   90.00
_cell.angle_beta   90.00
_cell.angle_gamma   90.00
#
_symmetry.space_group_name_H-M   'P 1'
#
loop_
_entity.id
_entity.type
_entity.pdbx_description
1 polymer ?
#
loop_
_entity_poly.entity_id
_entity_poly.type
_entity_poly.pdbx_seq_one_letter_code
_entity_poly.pdbx_strand_id
1 'polypeptide(L)'
;MKLPDAIKSEQATSITFKGITAQYLIKSTFHVKPGHVVLLFGAAGALGQILAPWAKHLGARVIGVVCRSPVVAPPMAFLILP
;
A
#
# COMPACT_ATOMS: atom_id res chain seq x y z
N MET A 1 -6.08 16.52 16.03
CA MET A 1 -7.14 16.07 15.11
C MET A 1 -8.03 15.10 15.87
N LYS A 2 -9.36 15.29 15.87
CA LYS A 2 -10.28 14.34 16.51
C LYS A 2 -10.44 13.11 15.60
N LEU A 3 -10.41 11.91 16.18
CA LEU A 3 -10.70 10.68 15.47
C LEU A 3 -12.22 10.60 15.19
N PRO A 4 -12.64 10.11 14.01
CA PRO A 4 -14.03 9.72 13.78
C PRO A 4 -14.45 8.60 14.73
N ASP A 5 -15.71 8.60 15.19
CA ASP A 5 -16.23 7.60 16.15
C ASP A 5 -16.10 6.14 15.65
N ALA A 6 -16.01 5.96 14.34
CA ALA A 6 -15.81 4.65 13.70
C ALA A 6 -14.39 4.07 13.86
N ILE A 7 -13.40 4.85 14.32
CA ILE A 7 -12.00 4.41 14.42
C ILE A 7 -11.57 4.38 15.88
N LYS A 8 -11.19 3.20 16.37
CA LYS A 8 -10.62 3.05 17.72
C LYS A 8 -9.21 3.63 17.76
N SER A 9 -8.82 4.17 18.92
CA SER A 9 -7.49 4.75 19.14
C SER A 9 -6.35 3.78 18.79
N GLU A 10 -6.48 2.49 19.10
CA GLU A 10 -5.45 1.50 18.78
C GLU A 10 -5.27 1.31 17.26
N GLN A 11 -6.37 1.37 16.51
CA GLN A 11 -6.33 1.27 15.05
C GLN A 11 -5.65 2.50 14.46
N ALA A 12 -5.97 3.70 14.94
CA ALA A 12 -5.34 4.94 14.48
C ALA A 12 -3.83 4.94 14.71
N THR A 13 -3.36 4.54 15.89
CA THR A 13 -1.92 4.49 16.19
C THR A 13 -1.20 3.49 15.28
N SER A 14 -1.80 2.32 15.00
CA SER A 14 -1.22 1.28 14.14
C SER A 14 -1.07 1.70 12.67
N ILE A 15 -1.99 2.52 12.16
CA ILE A 15 -1.97 2.99 10.77
C ILE A 15 -1.18 4.29 10.59
N THR A 16 -0.94 5.07 11.65
CA THR A 16 -0.37 6.42 11.54
C THR A 16 1.00 6.39 10.87
N PHE A 17 1.92 5.58 11.39
CA PHE A 17 3.27 5.48 10.82
C PHE A 17 3.25 4.95 9.38
N LYS A 18 2.48 3.87 9.14
CA LYS A 18 2.38 3.22 7.82
C LYS A 18 1.74 4.14 6.77
N GLY A 19 0.73 4.93 7.19
CA GLY A 19 0.00 5.87 6.35
C GLY A 19 0.85 7.08 5.95
N ILE A 20 1.67 7.61 6.87
CA ILE A 20 2.60 8.71 6.57
C ILE A 20 3.62 8.26 5.52
N THR A 21 4.24 7.08 5.69
CA THR A 21 5.18 6.54 4.70
C THR A 21 4.50 6.33 3.34
N ALA A 22 3.28 5.79 3.32
CA ALA A 22 2.56 5.57 2.07
C ALA A 22 2.22 6.89 1.35
N GLN A 23 1.79 7.91 2.10
CA GLN A 23 1.50 9.24 1.56
C GLN A 23 2.75 9.90 1.00
N TYR A 24 3.85 9.82 1.74
CA TYR A 24 5.13 10.37 1.32
C TYR A 24 5.58 9.78 -0.02
N LEU A 25 5.51 8.46 -0.19
CA LEU A 25 5.94 7.79 -1.42
C LEU A 25 5.07 8.13 -2.64
N ILE A 26 3.74 8.15 -2.48
CA ILE A 26 2.78 8.32 -3.59
C ILE A 26 2.55 9.78 -4.00
N LYS A 27 2.82 10.72 -3.09
CA LYS A 27 2.59 12.15 -3.35
C LYS A 27 3.86 12.98 -3.28
N SER A 28 4.71 12.79 -2.28
CA SER A 28 5.86 13.67 -2.09
C SER A 28 7.09 13.23 -2.88
N THR A 29 7.40 11.93 -2.90
CA THR A 29 8.55 11.39 -3.65
C THR A 29 8.27 11.32 -5.13
N PHE A 30 7.13 10.73 -5.49
CA PHE A 30 6.70 10.64 -6.88
C PHE A 30 5.19 10.73 -6.96
N HIS A 31 4.69 11.71 -7.69
CA HIS A 31 3.26 11.89 -7.89
C HIS A 31 2.69 10.80 -8.79
N VAL A 32 2.15 9.74 -8.17
CA VAL A 32 1.51 8.65 -8.89
C VAL A 32 0.24 9.16 -9.57
N LYS A 33 0.10 8.85 -10.86
CA LYS A 33 -1.02 9.26 -11.72
C LYS A 33 -1.60 8.05 -12.45
N PRO A 34 -2.83 8.17 -13.00
CA PRO A 34 -3.40 7.14 -13.86
C PRO A 34 -2.44 6.75 -14.99
N GLY A 35 -2.31 5.44 -15.24
CA GLY A 35 -1.43 4.91 -16.28
C GLY A 35 0.01 4.62 -15.85
N HIS A 36 0.43 5.05 -14.64
CA HIS A 36 1.73 4.65 -14.11
C HIS A 36 1.73 3.19 -13.66
N VAL A 37 2.91 2.56 -13.75
CA VAL A 37 3.17 1.22 -13.21
C VAL A 37 4.04 1.36 -11.96
N VAL A 38 3.60 0.78 -10.85
CA VAL A 38 4.29 0.81 -9.55
C VAL A 38 4.75 -0.60 -9.22
N LEU A 39 6.08 -0.79 -9.12
CA LEU A 39 6.67 -2.01 -8.58
C LEU A 39 6.83 -1.86 -7.07
N LEU A 40 6.21 -2.75 -6.31
CA LEU A 40 6.10 -2.67 -4.85
C LEU A 40 6.77 -3.86 -4.17
N PHE A 41 7.89 -3.61 -3.51
CA PHE A 41 8.57 -4.62 -2.68
C PHE A 41 7.85 -4.86 -1.36
N GLY A 42 7.79 -6.13 -0.94
CA GLY A 42 7.13 -6.51 0.30
C GLY A 42 5.62 -6.24 0.27
N ALA A 43 4.96 -6.51 -0.85
CA ALA A 43 3.55 -6.17 -1.06
C ALA A 43 2.60 -6.82 -0.03
N ALA A 44 2.97 -7.98 0.52
CA ALA A 44 2.23 -8.66 1.60
C ALA A 44 2.48 -8.06 3.00
N GLY A 45 3.43 -7.13 3.13
CA GLY A 45 3.77 -6.48 4.38
C GLY A 45 2.82 -5.34 4.75
N ALA A 46 3.04 -4.79 5.94
CA ALA A 46 2.17 -3.77 6.54
C ALA A 46 2.04 -2.48 5.70
N LEU A 47 3.10 -2.06 5.01
CA LEU A 47 3.05 -0.91 4.10
C LEU A 47 2.33 -1.26 2.80
N GLY A 48 2.57 -2.46 2.25
CA GLY A 48 1.97 -2.90 1.01
C GLY A 48 0.45 -2.99 1.08
N GLN A 49 -0.09 -3.34 2.24
CA GLN A 49 -1.53 -3.34 2.54
C GLN A 49 -2.20 -1.96 2.43
N ILE A 50 -1.44 -0.86 2.58
CA ILE A 50 -1.96 0.52 2.45
C ILE A 50 -1.59 1.11 1.09
N LEU A 51 -0.34 0.95 0.67
CA LEU A 51 0.18 1.57 -0.55
C LEU A 51 -0.46 0.99 -1.81
N ALA A 52 -0.63 -0.34 -1.88
CA ALA A 52 -1.18 -0.99 -3.06
C ALA A 52 -2.63 -0.57 -3.38
N PRO A 53 -3.59 -0.60 -2.43
CA PRO A 53 -4.94 -0.11 -2.71
C PRO A 53 -4.97 1.39 -3.01
N TRP A 54 -4.12 2.20 -2.36
CA TRP A 54 -4.06 3.63 -2.65
C TRP A 54 -3.54 3.90 -4.08
N ALA A 55 -2.46 3.26 -4.49
CA ALA A 55 -1.94 3.38 -5.86
C ALA A 55 -2.97 2.94 -6.90
N LYS A 56 -3.70 1.84 -6.65
CA LYS A 56 -4.81 1.42 -7.51
C LYS A 56 -5.95 2.43 -7.57
N HIS A 57 -6.33 3.02 -6.43
CA HIS A 57 -7.35 4.06 -6.38
C HIS A 57 -6.96 5.31 -7.18
N LEU A 58 -5.65 5.58 -7.32
CA LEU A 58 -5.13 6.64 -8.18
C LEU A 58 -5.03 6.25 -9.67
N GLY A 59 -5.47 5.04 -10.05
CA GLY A 59 -5.45 4.55 -11.43
C GLY A 59 -4.11 3.99 -11.88
N ALA A 60 -3.18 3.70 -10.95
CA ALA A 60 -1.92 3.06 -11.27
C ALA A 60 -2.03 1.53 -11.28
N ARG A 61 -1.25 0.88 -12.14
CA ARG A 61 -1.09 -0.57 -12.15
C ARG A 61 -0.02 -0.97 -11.14
N VAL A 62 -0.37 -1.79 -10.16
CA VAL A 62 0.57 -2.24 -9.12
C VAL A 62 1.06 -3.65 -9.41
N ILE A 63 2.38 -3.84 -9.39
CA ILE A 63 3.05 -5.14 -9.44
C ILE A 63 3.70 -5.37 -8.08
N GLY A 64 3.26 -6.39 -7.35
CA GLY A 64 3.76 -6.70 -6.02
C GLY A 64 4.89 -7.73 -6.05
N VAL A 65 5.95 -7.49 -5.29
CA VAL A 65 7.03 -8.45 -5.06
C VAL A 65 6.91 -9.01 -3.64
N VAL A 66 6.93 -10.34 -3.53
CA VAL A 66 6.86 -11.07 -2.26
C VAL A 66 7.89 -12.19 -2.23
N CYS A 67 8.46 -12.47 -1.05
CA CYS A 67 9.45 -13.54 -0.87
C CYS A 67 8.83 -14.93 -0.66
N ARG A 68 7.51 -15.01 -0.43
CA ARG A 68 6.80 -16.27 -0.21
C ARG A 68 5.42 -16.21 -0.86
N SER A 69 4.93 -17.36 -1.31
CA SER A 69 3.55 -17.50 -1.79
C SER A 69 2.57 -16.96 -0.74
N PRO A 70 1.71 -15.99 -1.08
CA PRO A 70 0.75 -15.44 -0.15
C PRO A 70 -0.38 -16.44 0.10
N VAL A 71 -0.82 -16.56 1.36
CA VAL A 71 -1.96 -17.42 1.74
C VAL A 71 -3.27 -16.94 1.10
N VAL A 72 -3.37 -15.63 0.80
CA VAL A 72 -4.49 -15.00 0.08
C VAL A 72 -3.90 -14.16 -1.04
N ALA A 73 -4.29 -14.42 -2.28
CA ALA A 73 -3.90 -13.61 -3.43
C ALA A 73 -4.83 -12.40 -3.57
N PRO A 74 -4.39 -11.16 -3.25
CA PRO A 74 -5.14 -9.98 -3.61
C PRO A 74 -5.14 -9.78 -5.14
N PRO A 75 -6.05 -8.97 -5.69
CA PRO A 75 -6.25 -8.82 -7.14
C PRO A 75 -5.16 -7.98 -7.81
N MET A 76 -3.88 -8.23 -7.55
CA MET A 76 -2.72 -7.57 -8.17
C MET A 76 -1.76 -8.61 -8.76
N ALA A 77 -1.01 -8.22 -9.78
CA ALA A 77 0.01 -9.09 -10.38
C ALA A 77 1.18 -9.27 -9.41
N PHE A 78 1.61 -10.52 -9.19
CA PHE A 78 2.70 -10.87 -8.28
C PHE A 78 3.93 -11.35 -9.02
N LEU A 79 5.09 -10.92 -8.53
CA LEU A 79 6.38 -11.52 -8.85
C LEU A 79 6.95 -12.16 -7.58
N ILE A 80 7.14 -13.47 -7.58
CA ILE A 80 7.86 -14.18 -6.50
C ILE A 80 9.33 -14.16 -6.90
N LEU A 81 10.18 -13.51 -6.09
CA LEU A 81 11.63 -13.58 -6.28
C LEU A 81 12.15 -14.90 -5.72
N PRO A 82 13.18 -15.51 -6.36
CA PRO A 82 13.79 -16.76 -5.90
C PRO A 82 14.45 -16.63 -4.53
#